data_AF-A0A9D7Y331-F1
#
_entry.id   AF-A0A9D7Y331-F1
#
_cell.length_a   1.000
_cell.length_b   1.000
_cell.length_c   1.000
_cell.angle_alpha   90.00
_cell.angle_beta   90.00
_cell.angle_gamma   90.00
#
_symmetry.space_group_name_H-M   'P 1'
#
loop_
_entity.id
_entity.type
_entity.pdbx_description
1 polymer ?
#
loop_
_entity_poly.entity_id
_entity_poly.type
_entity_poly.pdbx_seq_one_letter_code
_entity_poly.pdbx_strand_id
1 'polypeptide(L)'
;MNVARVKDIFIKELSVEFRQKFAIGGIFLFAATTVFIIYKSFNSISPREWTILIWIIMLFAGLNAVVKSFLQEKKETYLYYYTLFDPIDLILAKLLYNFVFLCFIFAIILIFLGVFSGFPVRDLSLF
;
A
#
# COMPACT_ATOMS: atom_id res chain seq x y z
N MET A 1 16.90 -20.42 -5.81
CA MET A 1 16.39 -19.04 -5.94
C MET A 1 16.69 -18.56 -7.35
N ASN A 2 15.69 -18.58 -8.23
CA ASN A 2 15.87 -18.21 -9.63
C ASN A 2 15.18 -16.86 -9.88
N VAL A 3 15.96 -15.80 -10.14
CA VAL A 3 15.47 -14.41 -10.19
C VAL A 3 14.37 -14.22 -11.24
N ALA A 4 14.40 -15.01 -12.32
CA ALA A 4 13.37 -15.01 -13.35
C ALA A 4 12.00 -15.45 -12.82
N ARG A 5 11.94 -16.50 -11.97
CA ARG A 5 10.68 -16.99 -11.40
C ARG A 5 10.04 -15.98 -10.44
N VAL A 6 10.85 -15.31 -9.63
CA VAL A 6 10.37 -14.26 -8.71
C VAL A 6 9.73 -13.12 -9.50
N LYS A 7 10.33 -12.73 -10.62
CA LYS A 7 9.78 -11.70 -11.52
C LYS A 7 8.43 -12.13 -12.11
N ASP A 8 8.32 -13.38 -12.58
CA ASP A 8 7.08 -13.87 -13.17
C ASP A 8 5.93 -13.93 -12.14
N ILE A 9 6.24 -14.38 -10.92
CA ILE A 9 5.28 -14.38 -9.81
C ILE A 9 4.86 -12.93 -9.46
N PHE A 10 5.81 -11.99 -9.41
CA PHE A 10 5.50 -10.59 -9.17
C PHE A 10 4.57 -9.98 -10.22
N ILE A 11 4.81 -10.24 -11.51
CA ILE A 11 3.95 -9.77 -12.60
C ILE A 11 2.55 -10.38 -12.48
N LYS A 12 2.47 -11.66 -12.10
CA LYS A 12 1.20 -12.33 -11.82
C LYS A 12 0.45 -11.66 -10.67
N GLU A 13 1.10 -11.36 -9.54
CA GLU A 13 0.47 -10.66 -8.41
C GLU A 13 -0.07 -9.30 -8.84
N LEU A 14 0.71 -8.53 -9.61
CA LEU A 14 0.31 -7.23 -10.12
C LEU A 14 -0.92 -7.31 -11.04
N SER A 15 -0.94 -8.30 -11.94
CA SER A 15 -2.09 -8.55 -12.84
C SER A 15 -3.36 -8.95 -12.08
N VAL A 16 -3.21 -9.77 -11.03
CA VAL A 16 -4.32 -10.21 -10.17
C VAL A 16 -4.93 -9.03 -9.42
N GLU A 17 -4.12 -8.12 -8.89
CA GLU A 17 -4.62 -6.94 -8.18
C GLU A 17 -5.28 -5.93 -9.13
N PHE A 18 -4.69 -5.68 -10.30
CA PHE A 18 -5.28 -4.79 -11.32
C PHE A 18 -6.61 -5.30 -11.85
N ARG A 19 -6.85 -6.62 -11.83
CA ARG A 19 -8.15 -7.22 -12.13
C ARG A 19 -9.18 -6.94 -11.02
N GLN A 20 -8.75 -6.78 -9.77
CA GLN A 20 -9.61 -6.43 -8.63
C GLN A 20 -9.63 -4.92 -8.34
N LYS A 21 -10.03 -4.12 -9.33
CA LYS A 21 -10.06 -2.65 -9.27
C LYS A 21 -10.79 -2.06 -8.05
N PHE A 22 -11.83 -2.76 -7.55
CA PHE A 22 -12.61 -2.33 -6.39
C PHE A 22 -11.79 -2.20 -5.11
N ALA A 23 -10.78 -3.04 -4.94
CA ALA A 23 -10.01 -3.09 -3.72
C ALA A 23 -9.01 -1.92 -3.60
N ILE A 24 -8.29 -1.67 -4.69
CA ILE A 24 -7.39 -0.52 -4.80
C ILE A 24 -8.21 0.77 -4.67
N GLY A 25 -9.37 0.82 -5.34
CA GLY A 25 -10.29 1.94 -5.23
C GLY A 25 -10.77 2.19 -3.79
N GLY A 26 -11.08 1.14 -3.03
CA GLY A 26 -11.51 1.27 -1.64
C GLY A 26 -10.43 1.83 -0.71
N ILE A 27 -9.18 1.37 -0.84
CA ILE A 27 -8.04 1.87 -0.04
C ILE A 27 -7.75 3.34 -0.39
N PHE A 28 -7.80 3.68 -1.68
CA PHE A 28 -7.64 5.05 -2.16
C PHE A 28 -8.75 5.96 -1.62
N LEU A 29 -10.01 5.53 -1.73
CA LEU A 29 -11.15 6.28 -1.24
C LEU A 29 -11.08 6.48 0.27
N PHE A 30 -10.66 5.46 1.02
CA PHE A 30 -10.42 5.56 2.46
C PHE A 30 -9.39 6.64 2.78
N ALA A 31 -8.20 6.57 2.17
CA ALA A 31 -7.13 7.55 2.40
C ALA A 31 -7.59 8.97 2.05
N ALA A 32 -8.20 9.17 0.87
CA ALA A 32 -8.69 10.46 0.42
C ALA A 32 -9.79 11.04 1.33
N THR A 33 -10.74 10.20 1.75
CA THR A 33 -11.85 10.62 2.62
C THR A 33 -11.35 10.98 4.02
N THR A 34 -10.43 10.19 4.58
CA THR A 34 -9.84 10.49 5.89
C THR A 34 -9.07 11.81 5.87
N VAL A 35 -8.22 12.04 4.86
CA VAL A 35 -7.52 13.32 4.70
C VAL A 35 -8.50 14.49 4.58
N PHE A 36 -9.55 14.33 3.78
CA PHE A 36 -10.55 15.38 3.59
C PHE A 36 -11.32 15.71 4.88
N ILE A 37 -11.74 14.69 5.65
CA ILE A 37 -12.42 14.88 6.94
C ILE A 37 -11.50 15.63 7.90
N ILE A 38 -10.24 15.22 8.03
CA ILE A 38 -9.26 15.89 8.89
C ILE A 38 -9.10 17.35 8.47
N TYR A 39 -8.90 17.61 7.17
CA TYR A 39 -8.77 18.98 6.67
C TYR A 39 -9.99 19.85 7.02
N LYS A 40 -11.21 19.31 6.93
CA LYS A 40 -12.43 20.06 7.27
C LYS A 40 -12.66 20.19 8.78
N SER A 41 -12.16 19.25 9.59
CA SER A 41 -12.30 19.27 11.05
C SER A 41 -11.31 20.20 11.73
N PHE A 42 -10.13 20.43 11.14
CA PHE A 42 -9.09 21.29 11.71
C PHE A 42 -8.99 22.61 10.94
N ASN A 43 -9.02 23.76 11.64
CA ASN A 43 -8.83 25.07 11.02
C ASN A 43 -7.37 25.32 10.55
N SER A 44 -6.40 24.72 11.24
CA SER A 44 -4.98 24.76 10.89
C SER A 44 -4.31 23.52 11.46
N ILE A 45 -3.47 22.84 10.67
CA ILE A 45 -2.78 21.62 11.09
C ILE A 45 -1.33 21.97 11.44
N SER A 46 -0.90 21.65 12.66
CA SER A 46 0.49 21.83 13.07
C SER A 46 1.42 20.82 12.36
N PRO A 47 2.72 21.10 12.15
CA PRO A 47 3.64 20.13 11.54
C PRO A 47 3.72 18.79 12.29
N ARG A 48 3.52 18.83 13.61
CA ARG A 48 3.43 17.62 14.45
C ARG A 48 2.20 16.80 14.11
N GLU A 49 1.03 17.42 14.05
CA GLU A 49 -0.22 16.75 13.67
C GLU A 49 -0.12 16.16 12.27
N TRP A 50 0.42 16.91 11.31
CA TRP A 50 0.63 16.45 9.93
C TRP A 50 1.42 15.13 9.89
N THR A 51 2.51 15.05 10.65
CA THR A 51 3.35 13.85 10.75
C THR A 51 2.58 12.68 11.37
N ILE A 52 1.87 12.92 12.48
CA ILE A 52 1.08 11.88 13.16
C ILE A 52 0.00 11.32 12.23
N LEU A 53 -0.70 12.20 11.52
CA LEU A 53 -1.79 11.82 10.62
C LEU A 53 -1.32 10.95 9.47
N ILE A 54 -0.19 11.28 8.85
CA ILE A 54 0.40 10.45 7.78
C ILE A 54 0.65 9.03 8.26
N TRP A 55 1.28 8.87 9.42
CA TRP A 55 1.61 7.55 9.94
C TRP A 55 0.36 6.76 10.36
N ILE A 56 -0.66 7.42 10.93
CA ILE A 56 -1.94 6.76 11.24
C ILE A 56 -2.63 6.30 9.95
N ILE A 57 -2.76 7.16 8.95
CA ILE A 57 -3.41 6.81 7.67
C ILE A 57 -2.63 5.69 6.99
N MET A 58 -1.30 5.76 6.98
CA MET A 58 -0.42 4.74 6.40
C MET A 58 -0.56 3.40 7.12
N LEU A 59 -0.64 3.40 8.45
CA LEU A 59 -0.82 2.19 9.24
C LEU A 59 -2.15 1.52 8.89
N PHE A 60 -3.26 2.26 8.87
CA PHE A 60 -4.57 1.71 8.55
C PHE A 60 -4.69 1.28 7.09
N ALA A 61 -4.26 2.12 6.14
CA ALA A 61 -4.31 1.79 4.72
C ALA A 61 -3.39 0.59 4.39
N GLY A 62 -2.20 0.59 4.96
CA GLY A 62 -1.21 -0.46 4.77
C GLY A 62 -1.62 -1.81 5.38
N LEU A 63 -2.17 -1.83 6.59
CA LEU A 63 -2.70 -3.06 7.19
C LEU A 63 -3.82 -3.66 6.33
N ASN A 64 -4.77 -2.83 5.90
CA ASN A 64 -5.87 -3.28 5.05
C ASN A 64 -5.37 -3.83 3.70
N ALA A 65 -4.39 -3.17 3.09
CA ALA A 65 -3.74 -3.63 1.85
C ALA A 65 -3.07 -5.00 2.02
N VAL A 66 -2.22 -5.13 3.04
CA VAL A 66 -1.43 -6.35 3.27
C VAL A 66 -2.34 -7.52 3.64
N VAL A 67 -3.27 -7.32 4.58
CA VAL A 67 -4.22 -8.37 4.99
C VAL A 67 -5.01 -8.87 3.80
N LYS A 68 -5.49 -7.97 2.93
CA LYS A 68 -6.17 -8.35 1.71
C LYS A 68 -5.28 -9.18 0.79
N SER A 69 -4.05 -8.74 0.53
CA SER A 69 -3.12 -9.46 -0.37
C SER A 69 -2.92 -10.92 0.05
N PHE A 70 -2.88 -11.20 1.36
CA PHE A 70 -2.78 -12.56 1.87
C PHE A 70 -4.10 -13.34 1.87
N LEU A 71 -5.22 -12.71 2.22
CA LEU A 71 -6.54 -13.36 2.31
C LEU A 71 -7.24 -13.57 0.95
N GLN A 72 -6.87 -12.81 -0.08
CA GLN A 72 -7.48 -12.90 -1.40
C GLN A 72 -7.27 -14.26 -2.07
N GLU A 73 -6.16 -14.95 -1.75
CA GLU A 73 -5.90 -16.29 -2.26
C GLU A 73 -6.39 -17.36 -1.29
N LYS A 74 -7.20 -18.29 -1.80
CA LYS A 74 -7.68 -19.43 -1.01
C LYS A 74 -6.52 -20.37 -0.68
N LYS A 75 -6.61 -21.03 0.47
CA LYS A 75 -5.64 -22.04 0.92
C LYS A 75 -5.38 -23.15 -0.13
N GLU A 76 -6.43 -23.53 -0.87
CA GLU A 76 -6.37 -24.51 -1.96
C GLU A 76 -5.49 -24.04 -3.13
N THR A 77 -5.52 -22.74 -3.45
CA THR A 77 -4.70 -22.15 -4.50
C THR A 77 -3.22 -22.13 -4.12
N TYR A 78 -2.90 -21.88 -2.84
CA TYR A 78 -1.52 -21.97 -2.34
C TYR A 78 -0.97 -23.40 -2.43
N LEU A 79 -1.77 -24.42 -2.09
CA LEU A 79 -1.36 -25.82 -2.22
C LEU A 79 -1.00 -26.18 -3.66
N TYR A 80 -1.76 -25.67 -4.63
CA TYR A 80 -1.43 -25.83 -6.05
C TYR A 80 -0.15 -25.08 -6.44
N TYR A 81 0.07 -23.86 -5.96
CA TYR A 81 1.31 -23.14 -6.28
C TYR A 81 2.56 -23.78 -5.67
N TYR A 82 2.44 -24.43 -4.51
CA TYR A 82 3.56 -25.16 -3.91
C TYR A 82 3.96 -26.42 -4.69
N THR A 83 3.13 -26.93 -5.60
CA THR A 83 3.53 -28.03 -6.50
C THR A 83 4.26 -27.53 -7.74
N LEU A 84 4.10 -26.25 -8.10
CA LEU A 84 4.68 -25.63 -9.30
C LEU A 84 5.94 -24.81 -9.01
N PHE A 85 6.00 -24.17 -7.85
CA PHE A 85 7.06 -23.24 -7.47
C PHE A 85 7.59 -23.54 -6.06
N ASP A 86 8.84 -23.17 -5.81
CA ASP A 86 9.42 -23.22 -4.48
C ASP A 86 8.66 -22.26 -3.53
N PRO A 87 8.26 -22.70 -2.32
CA PRO A 87 7.52 -21.85 -1.37
C PRO A 87 8.24 -20.54 -1.02
N ILE A 88 9.57 -20.56 -1.02
CA ILE A 88 10.42 -19.40 -0.70
C ILE A 88 10.31 -18.33 -1.80
N ASP A 89 10.37 -18.73 -3.07
CA ASP A 89 10.29 -17.81 -4.21
C ASP A 89 8.91 -17.13 -4.26
N LEU A 90 7.85 -17.85 -3.88
CA LEU A 90 6.48 -17.33 -3.81
C LEU A 90 6.29 -16.29 -2.70
N ILE A 91 6.76 -16.58 -1.49
CA ILE A 91 6.67 -15.65 -0.35
C ILE A 91 7.50 -14.38 -0.62
N LEU A 92 8.71 -14.53 -1.17
CA LEU A 92 9.57 -13.39 -1.51
C LEU A 92 8.92 -12.47 -2.55
N ALA A 93 8.38 -13.03 -3.63
CA ALA A 93 7.69 -12.25 -4.65
C ALA A 93 6.49 -11.48 -4.06
N LYS A 94 5.73 -12.12 -3.17
CA LYS A 94 4.56 -11.52 -2.52
C LYS A 94 4.92 -10.42 -1.52
N LEU A 95 6.01 -10.58 -0.77
CA LEU A 95 6.55 -9.53 0.10
C LEU A 95 7.04 -8.33 -0.71
N LEU A 96 7.78 -8.58 -1.80
CA LEU A 96 8.27 -7.52 -2.69
C LEU A 96 7.10 -6.73 -3.32
N TYR A 97 6.06 -7.45 -3.75
CA TYR A 97 4.82 -6.86 -4.25
C TYR A 97 4.15 -5.96 -3.21
N ASN A 98 3.93 -6.46 -1.99
CA ASN A 98 3.32 -5.68 -0.92
C ASN A 98 4.17 -4.46 -0.55
N PHE A 99 5.50 -4.57 -0.56
CA PHE A 99 6.39 -3.45 -0.31
C PHE A 99 6.21 -2.33 -1.35
N VAL A 100 6.23 -2.67 -2.66
CA VAL A 100 6.00 -1.70 -3.74
C VAL A 100 4.62 -1.05 -3.62
N PHE A 101 3.60 -1.85 -3.28
CA PHE A 101 2.24 -1.34 -3.11
C PHE A 101 2.10 -0.39 -1.91
N LEU A 102 2.76 -0.68 -0.79
CA LEU A 102 2.83 0.22 0.36
C LEU A 102 3.53 1.53 0.02
N CYS A 103 4.66 1.50 -0.72
CA CYS A 103 5.32 2.70 -1.20
C CYS A 103 4.39 3.56 -2.09
N PHE A 104 3.60 2.91 -2.95
CA PHE A 104 2.62 3.59 -3.79
C PHE A 104 1.51 4.27 -2.97
N ILE A 105 0.94 3.57 -1.98
CA ILE A 105 -0.06 4.14 -1.06
C ILE A 105 0.53 5.33 -0.31
N PHE A 106 1.76 5.21 0.19
CA PHE A 106 2.43 6.28 0.92
C PHE A 106 2.60 7.54 0.05
N ALA A 107 3.03 7.38 -1.21
CA ALA A 107 3.14 8.48 -2.15
C ALA A 107 1.79 9.17 -2.40
N ILE A 108 0.70 8.40 -2.53
CA ILE A 108 -0.66 8.96 -2.65
C ILE A 108 -1.04 9.74 -1.40
N ILE A 109 -0.83 9.18 -0.20
CA ILE A 109 -1.14 9.86 1.06
C ILE A 109 -0.39 11.20 1.14
N LEU A 110 0.90 11.22 0.81
CA LEU A 110 1.69 12.46 0.77
C LEU A 110 1.13 13.50 -0.20
N ILE A 111 0.77 13.08 -1.42
CA ILE A 111 0.19 13.98 -2.42
C ILE A 111 -1.13 14.58 -1.91
N PHE A 112 -2.04 13.74 -1.41
CA PHE A 112 -3.33 14.20 -0.90
C PHE A 112 -3.16 15.14 0.30
N LEU A 113 -2.37 14.72 1.29
CA LEU A 113 -2.20 15.49 2.51
C LEU A 113 -1.47 16.82 2.22
N GLY A 114 -0.51 16.82 1.30
CA GLY A 114 0.16 18.03 0.82
C GLY A 114 -0.73 18.98 0.02
N VAL A 115 -1.61 18.47 -0.84
CA VAL A 115 -2.56 19.29 -1.62
C VAL A 115 -3.62 19.94 -0.72
N PHE A 116 -4.15 19.20 0.27
CA PHE A 116 -5.23 19.71 1.13
C PHE A 116 -4.72 20.56 2.29
N SER A 117 -3.67 20.14 2.99
CA SER A 117 -3.17 20.84 4.19
C SER A 117 -1.95 21.73 3.95
N GLY A 118 -1.38 21.72 2.74
CA GLY A 118 -0.06 22.27 2.46
C GLY A 118 1.07 21.31 2.86
N PHE A 119 2.28 21.58 2.36
CA PHE A 119 3.48 20.84 2.74
C PHE A 119 4.24 21.60 3.85
N PRO A 120 4.16 21.16 5.13
CA PRO A 120 4.94 21.74 6.21
C PRO A 120 6.42 21.32 6.19
N VAL A 121 6.76 20.32 5.34
CA VAL A 121 8.12 19.83 5.17
C VAL A 121 8.93 20.87 4.41
N ARG A 122 9.75 21.65 5.14
CA ARG A 122 10.57 22.73 4.57
C ARG A 122 11.87 22.21 3.94
N ASP A 123 12.43 21.12 4.47
CA ASP A 123 13.70 20.55 4.00
C ASP A 123 13.53 19.10 3.53
N LEU A 124 13.37 18.93 2.22
CA LEU A 124 13.29 17.62 1.55
C LEU A 124 14.66 16.94 1.38
N SER A 125 15.76 17.69 1.55
CA SER A 125 17.13 17.28 1.20
C SER A 125 17.99 16.84 2.39
N LEU A 126 17.50 17.01 3.62
CA LEU A 126 18.20 16.61 4.85
C LEU A 126 17.89 15.18 5.31
N PHE A 127 17.16 14.41 4.49
CA PHE A 127 16.87 13.00 4.70
C PHE A 127 17.02 12.20 3.40
#